data_AF-A0A5C5UXQ7-F1
#
_entry.id   AF-A0A5C5UXQ7-F1
#
_cell.length_a   1.000
_cell.length_b   1.000
_cell.length_c   1.000
_cell.angle_alpha   90.00
_cell.angle_beta   90.00
_cell.angle_gamma   90.00
#
_symmetry.space_group_name_H-M   'P 1'
#
loop_
_entity.id
_entity.type
_entity.pdbx_description
1 polymer ?
#
loop_
_entity_poly.entity_id
_entity_poly.type
_entity_poly.pdbx_seq_one_letter_code
_entity_poly.pdbx_strand_id
1 'polypeptide(L)'
;MPHHRRNNAPAARRGTATVELAVCLPALVLLVFGSMQACDMIYLKHSLMTAAYEGSLEAARPDASDSTVQGRVEQVLELRGVESGSCTITADEPIEVLPVGEEIRFVVRAPVAANLKFPAFFGTPNQLRVRFDCSR
;
A
#
# COMPACT_ATOMS: atom_id res chain seq x y z
N MET A 1 30.95 -69.10 -15.48
CA MET A 1 31.39 -68.08 -14.50
C MET A 1 30.47 -66.87 -14.62
N PRO A 2 29.55 -66.59 -13.68
CA PRO A 2 28.68 -65.42 -13.77
C PRO A 2 29.33 -64.20 -13.09
N HIS A 3 29.40 -63.08 -13.82
CA HIS A 3 29.79 -61.78 -13.28
C HIS A 3 28.61 -61.17 -12.52
N HIS A 4 28.77 -60.97 -11.21
CA HIS A 4 27.79 -60.31 -10.36
C HIS A 4 27.95 -58.79 -10.48
N ARG A 5 27.14 -58.16 -11.34
CA ARG A 5 27.14 -56.71 -11.54
C ARG A 5 26.37 -56.05 -10.39
N ARG A 6 27.09 -55.54 -9.40
CA ARG A 6 26.51 -54.83 -8.25
C ARG A 6 25.91 -53.50 -8.72
N ASN A 7 24.59 -53.40 -8.62
CA ASN A 7 23.84 -52.20 -8.98
C ASN A 7 24.01 -51.17 -7.84
N ASN A 8 24.95 -50.23 -7.98
CA ASN A 8 25.10 -49.12 -7.04
C ASN A 8 23.95 -48.11 -7.29
N ALA A 9 22.89 -48.21 -6.51
CA ALA A 9 21.75 -47.30 -6.59
C ALA A 9 22.12 -45.91 -6.00
N PRO A 10 21.82 -44.79 -6.69
CA PRO A 10 22.07 -43.43 -6.20
C PRO A 10 20.93 -42.99 -5.26
N ALA A 11 20.83 -43.59 -4.07
CA ALA A 11 19.77 -43.27 -3.12
C ALA A 11 20.11 -42.09 -2.17
N ALA A 12 21.40 -41.86 -1.89
CA ALA A 12 21.83 -40.94 -0.83
C ALA A 12 21.68 -39.43 -1.15
N ARG A 13 21.71 -39.03 -2.42
CA ARG A 13 21.72 -37.60 -2.81
C ARG A 13 20.36 -36.90 -2.70
N ARG A 14 19.26 -37.66 -2.71
CA ARG A 14 17.89 -37.12 -2.67
C ARG A 14 17.48 -36.67 -1.26
N GLY A 15 18.02 -37.30 -0.22
CA GLY A 15 17.75 -36.94 1.17
C GLY A 15 18.29 -35.55 1.53
N THR A 16 19.54 -35.26 1.16
CA THR A 16 20.18 -33.95 1.41
C THR A 16 19.42 -32.81 0.74
N ALA A 17 19.08 -32.94 -0.54
CA ALA A 17 18.30 -31.93 -1.26
C ALA A 17 16.93 -31.67 -0.63
N THR A 18 16.31 -32.70 -0.04
CA THR A 18 15.03 -32.56 0.66
C THR A 18 15.19 -31.76 1.95
N VAL A 19 16.27 -31.99 2.72
CA VAL A 19 16.57 -31.25 3.95
C VAL A 19 16.91 -29.80 3.65
N GLU A 20 17.72 -29.54 2.62
CA GLU A 20 18.03 -28.17 2.16
C GLU A 20 16.75 -27.42 1.78
N LEU A 21 15.87 -28.04 0.98
CA LEU A 21 14.58 -27.44 0.63
C LEU A 21 13.71 -27.21 1.87
N ALA A 22 13.66 -28.16 2.81
CA ALA A 22 12.84 -28.02 4.02
C ALA A 22 13.30 -26.84 4.91
N VAL A 23 14.59 -26.51 4.91
CA VAL A 23 15.14 -25.38 5.66
C VAL A 23 15.02 -24.07 4.88
N CYS A 24 15.24 -24.07 3.57
CA CYS A 24 15.20 -22.87 2.74
C CYS A 24 13.76 -22.43 2.39
N LEU A 25 12.83 -23.37 2.21
CA LEU A 25 11.47 -23.07 1.78
C LEU A 25 10.71 -22.14 2.74
N PRO A 26 10.76 -22.31 4.09
CA PRO A 26 10.12 -21.37 5.00
C PRO A 26 10.63 -19.94 4.83
N ALA A 27 11.96 -19.75 4.71
CA ALA A 27 12.54 -18.42 4.52
C ALA A 27 12.10 -17.79 3.19
N LEU A 28 12.05 -18.57 2.10
CA LEU A 28 11.58 -18.09 0.80
C LEU A 28 10.09 -17.74 0.84
N VAL A 29 9.27 -18.53 1.51
CA VAL A 29 7.84 -18.27 1.70
C VAL A 29 7.63 -16.95 2.46
N LEU A 30 8.31 -16.76 3.59
CA LEU A 30 8.26 -15.50 4.36
C LEU A 30 8.67 -14.30 3.49
N LEU A 31 9.74 -14.43 2.71
CA LEU A 31 10.25 -13.36 1.86
C LEU A 31 9.28 -13.00 0.74
N VAL A 32 8.71 -13.99 0.07
CA VAL A 32 7.77 -13.78 -1.04
C VAL A 32 6.49 -13.13 -0.53
N PHE A 33 5.82 -13.72 0.47
CA PHE A 33 4.56 -13.15 0.97
C PHE A 33 4.77 -11.83 1.72
N GLY A 34 5.90 -11.67 2.41
CA GLY A 34 6.28 -10.42 3.03
C GLY A 34 6.50 -9.29 2.03
N SER A 35 7.20 -9.58 0.92
CA SER A 35 7.38 -8.58 -0.13
C SER A 35 6.07 -8.21 -0.81
N MET A 36 5.18 -9.17 -1.09
CA MET A 36 3.84 -8.89 -1.62
C MET A 36 3.04 -7.98 -0.69
N GLN A 37 2.98 -8.30 0.61
CA GLN A 37 2.28 -7.47 1.58
C GLN A 37 2.89 -6.06 1.70
N ALA A 38 4.22 -5.94 1.65
CA ALA A 38 4.90 -4.65 1.65
C ALA A 38 4.56 -3.82 0.41
N CYS A 39 4.54 -4.45 -0.78
CA CYS A 39 4.15 -3.80 -2.02
C CYS A 39 2.70 -3.27 -1.96
N ASP A 40 1.76 -4.04 -1.44
CA ASP A 40 0.36 -3.59 -1.27
C ASP A 40 0.28 -2.36 -0.35
N MET A 41 0.99 -2.37 0.78
CA MET A 41 1.01 -1.24 1.71
C MET A 41 1.66 0.02 1.10
N ILE A 42 2.75 -0.15 0.35
CA ILE A 42 3.42 0.95 -0.35
C ILE A 42 2.49 1.53 -1.42
N TYR A 43 1.84 0.67 -2.20
CA TYR A 43 0.87 1.08 -3.23
C TYR A 43 -0.29 1.86 -2.62
N LEU A 44 -0.86 1.37 -1.51
CA LEU A 44 -1.93 2.08 -0.80
C LEU A 44 -1.45 3.44 -0.32
N LYS A 45 -0.29 3.52 0.35
CA LYS A 45 0.27 4.79 0.82
C LYS A 45 0.49 5.79 -0.32
N HIS A 46 1.04 5.33 -1.44
CA HIS A 46 1.28 6.16 -2.61
C HIS A 46 -0.03 6.66 -3.25
N SER A 47 -1.07 5.82 -3.25
CA SER A 47 -2.40 6.20 -3.73
C SER A 47 -3.00 7.31 -2.86
N LEU A 48 -2.90 7.20 -1.52
CA LEU A 48 -3.31 8.27 -0.60
C LEU A 48 -2.50 9.55 -0.78
N MET A 49 -1.18 9.45 -1.01
CA MET A 49 -0.32 10.61 -1.31
C MET A 49 -0.72 11.31 -2.61
N THR A 50 -0.98 10.54 -3.67
CA THR A 50 -1.45 11.11 -4.95
C THR A 50 -2.76 11.85 -4.75
N ALA A 51 -3.71 11.24 -4.02
CA ALA A 51 -5.02 11.84 -3.80
C ALA A 51 -4.90 13.15 -3.00
N ALA A 52 -4.08 13.17 -1.94
CA ALA A 52 -3.81 14.39 -1.18
C ALA A 52 -3.16 15.49 -2.03
N TYR A 53 -2.19 15.11 -2.87
CA TYR A 53 -1.51 16.05 -3.77
C TYR A 53 -2.48 16.67 -4.78
N GLU A 54 -3.29 15.86 -5.45
CA GLU A 54 -4.31 16.35 -6.38
C GLU A 54 -5.36 17.22 -5.70
N GLY A 55 -5.74 16.90 -4.46
CA GLY A 55 -6.60 17.77 -3.63
C GLY A 55 -5.96 19.12 -3.34
N SER A 56 -4.66 19.16 -3.04
CA SER A 56 -3.94 20.42 -2.81
C SER A 56 -3.84 21.29 -4.07
N LEU A 57 -3.67 20.67 -5.25
CA LEU A 57 -3.70 21.38 -6.53
C LEU A 57 -5.08 21.95 -6.83
N GLU A 58 -6.14 21.23 -6.47
CA GLU A 58 -7.51 21.73 -6.59
C GLU A 58 -7.74 22.89 -5.63
N ALA A 59 -7.24 22.82 -4.39
CA ALA A 59 -7.42 23.85 -3.36
C ALA A 59 -6.73 25.18 -3.70
N ALA A 60 -5.65 25.15 -4.47
CA ALA A 60 -4.93 26.32 -4.95
C ALA A 60 -5.64 27.05 -6.12
N ARG A 61 -6.78 26.53 -6.60
CA ARG A 61 -7.54 27.19 -7.67
C ARG A 61 -8.34 28.38 -7.14
N PRO A 62 -8.51 29.45 -7.96
CA PRO A 62 -9.28 30.62 -7.56
C PRO A 62 -10.74 30.32 -7.19
N ASP A 63 -11.34 29.31 -7.83
CA ASP A 63 -12.71 28.86 -7.65
C ASP A 63 -12.83 27.61 -6.77
N ALA A 64 -11.75 27.25 -6.05
CA ALA A 64 -11.75 26.09 -5.18
C ALA A 64 -12.74 26.22 -4.02
N SER A 65 -13.36 25.09 -3.69
CA SER A 65 -14.32 24.90 -2.60
C SER A 65 -14.00 23.60 -1.87
N ASP A 66 -14.49 23.44 -0.64
CA ASP A 66 -14.35 22.18 0.09
C ASP A 66 -14.95 21.02 -0.72
N SER A 67 -16.05 21.28 -1.43
CA SER A 67 -16.74 20.29 -2.26
C SER A 67 -15.95 19.87 -3.50
N THR A 68 -15.32 20.81 -4.20
CA THR A 68 -14.53 20.51 -5.40
C THR A 68 -13.24 19.78 -5.03
N VAL A 69 -12.62 20.19 -3.92
CA VAL A 69 -11.42 19.55 -3.39
C VAL A 69 -11.73 18.13 -2.90
N GLN A 70 -12.80 17.96 -2.11
CA GLN A 70 -13.25 16.64 -1.67
C GLN A 70 -13.55 15.73 -2.88
N GLY A 71 -14.29 16.24 -3.86
CA GLY A 71 -14.63 15.51 -5.09
C GLY A 71 -13.38 15.11 -5.88
N ARG A 72 -12.35 15.97 -5.94
CA ARG A 72 -11.07 15.63 -6.58
C ARG A 72 -10.33 14.52 -5.86
N VAL A 73 -10.27 14.56 -4.53
CA VAL A 73 -9.63 13.51 -3.73
C VAL A 73 -10.37 12.18 -3.89
N GLU A 74 -11.70 12.19 -3.81
CA GLU A 74 -12.54 11.00 -3.99
C GLU A 74 -12.38 10.39 -5.39
N GLN A 75 -12.36 11.22 -6.44
CA GLN A 75 -12.11 10.77 -7.81
C GLN A 75 -10.76 10.04 -7.93
N VAL A 76 -9.70 10.58 -7.33
CA VAL A 76 -8.37 9.95 -7.38
C VAL A 76 -8.35 8.65 -6.59
N LEU A 77 -9.01 8.60 -5.42
CA LEU A 77 -9.12 7.37 -4.63
C LEU A 77 -9.88 6.28 -5.39
N GLU A 78 -10.98 6.62 -6.07
CA GLU A 78 -11.76 5.71 -6.90
C GLU A 78 -10.94 5.19 -8.09
N LEU A 79 -10.24 6.07 -8.82
CA LEU A 79 -9.36 5.68 -9.93
C LEU A 79 -8.20 4.78 -9.50
N ARG A 80 -7.75 4.91 -8.25
CA ARG A 80 -6.72 4.07 -7.63
C ARG A 80 -7.30 2.78 -7.03
N GLY A 81 -8.61 2.58 -7.07
CA GLY A 81 -9.28 1.42 -6.48
C GLY A 81 -9.13 1.33 -4.96
N VAL A 82 -9.08 2.48 -4.28
CA VAL A 82 -8.98 2.53 -2.82
C VAL A 82 -10.37 2.42 -2.20
N GLU A 83 -10.58 1.37 -1.43
CA GLU A 83 -11.84 1.09 -0.74
C GLU A 83 -11.93 1.86 0.59
N SER A 84 -13.07 2.49 0.83
CA SER A 84 -13.34 3.26 2.07
C SER A 84 -12.26 4.30 2.38
N GLY A 85 -11.66 4.89 1.35
CA GLY A 85 -10.79 6.05 1.49
C GLY A 85 -11.58 7.29 1.87
N SER A 86 -10.99 8.17 2.68
CA SER A 86 -11.61 9.42 3.10
C SER A 86 -10.58 10.54 3.21
N CYS A 87 -11.02 11.77 2.98
CA CYS A 87 -10.24 12.97 3.22
C CYS A 87 -10.85 13.77 4.37
N THR A 88 -10.01 14.42 5.14
CA THR A 88 -10.40 15.46 6.08
C THR A 88 -9.59 16.71 5.75
N ILE A 89 -10.30 17.79 5.50
CA ILE A 89 -9.75 19.12 5.23
C ILE A 89 -9.81 19.89 6.56
N THR A 90 -8.75 20.60 6.90
CA THR A 90 -8.70 21.44 8.10
C THR A 90 -8.03 22.76 7.74
N ALA A 91 -8.77 23.85 7.92
CA ALA A 91 -8.34 25.23 7.75
C ALA A 91 -9.10 26.09 8.76
N ASP A 92 -8.68 27.34 8.94
CA ASP A 92 -9.34 28.28 9.86
C ASP A 92 -10.71 28.73 9.36
N GLU A 93 -10.90 28.77 8.04
CA GLU A 93 -12.14 29.10 7.35
C GLU A 93 -12.38 28.11 6.19
N PRO A 94 -13.62 27.97 5.68
CA PRO A 94 -13.91 27.19 4.48
C PRO A 94 -13.07 27.64 3.29
N ILE A 95 -12.68 26.69 2.43
CA ILE A 95 -11.76 26.97 1.33
C ILE A 95 -12.27 28.13 0.46
N GLU A 96 -13.56 28.25 0.19
CA GLU A 96 -14.10 29.26 -0.75
C GLU A 96 -13.79 30.70 -0.33
N VAL A 97 -13.72 30.97 0.98
CA VAL A 97 -13.53 32.30 1.55
C VAL A 97 -12.15 32.51 2.16
N LEU A 98 -11.35 31.45 2.23
CA LEU A 98 -10.01 31.48 2.80
C LEU A 98 -9.10 32.43 1.97
N PRO A 99 -8.34 33.33 2.60
CA PRO A 99 -7.35 34.15 1.89
C PRO A 99 -6.22 33.31 1.28
N VAL A 100 -5.66 33.78 0.16
CA VAL A 100 -4.46 33.18 -0.44
C VAL A 100 -3.28 33.29 0.54
N GLY A 101 -2.50 32.21 0.65
CA GLY A 101 -1.37 32.13 1.58
C GLY A 101 -1.69 31.53 2.95
N GLU A 102 -2.96 31.33 3.30
CA GLU A 102 -3.35 30.64 4.54
C GLU A 102 -3.15 29.12 4.44
N GLU A 103 -2.82 28.49 5.58
CA GLU A 103 -2.53 27.05 5.66
C GLU A 103 -3.80 26.21 5.55
N ILE A 104 -3.76 25.21 4.67
CA ILE A 104 -4.74 24.14 4.56
C ILE A 104 -4.04 22.81 4.85
N ARG A 105 -4.66 22.02 5.71
CA ARG A 105 -4.22 20.68 6.05
C ARG A 105 -5.15 19.62 5.51
N PHE A 106 -4.59 18.71 4.74
CA PHE A 106 -5.27 17.51 4.25
C PHE A 106 -4.82 16.29 5.04
N VAL A 107 -5.79 15.48 5.47
CA VAL A 107 -5.55 14.14 6.01
C VAL A 107 -6.34 13.13 5.18
N VAL A 108 -5.64 12.37 4.35
CA VAL A 108 -6.24 11.29 3.56
C VAL A 108 -5.93 9.95 4.23
N ARG A 109 -6.95 9.12 4.44
CA ARG A 109 -6.83 7.84 5.14
C ARG A 109 -7.64 6.75 4.47
N ALA A 110 -7.20 5.51 4.62
CA ALA A 110 -7.94 4.33 4.22
C ALA A 110 -7.66 3.15 5.17
N PRO A 111 -8.66 2.28 5.41
CA PRO A 111 -8.46 1.07 6.19
C PRO A 111 -7.59 0.08 5.43
N VAL A 112 -6.59 -0.51 6.10
CA VAL A 112 -5.64 -1.42 5.44
C VAL A 112 -6.32 -2.72 5.05
N ALA A 113 -7.13 -3.30 5.94
CA ALA A 113 -7.75 -4.60 5.73
C ALA A 113 -8.63 -4.67 4.47
N ALA A 114 -9.31 -3.57 4.10
CA ALA A 114 -10.12 -3.50 2.88
C ALA A 114 -9.29 -3.33 1.59
N ASN A 115 -8.02 -2.95 1.72
CA ASN A 115 -7.20 -2.53 0.58
C ASN A 115 -6.01 -3.46 0.29
N LEU A 116 -5.74 -4.45 1.16
CA LEU A 116 -4.77 -5.51 0.88
C LEU A 116 -5.33 -6.48 -0.16
N LYS A 117 -4.49 -6.89 -1.12
CA LYS A 117 -4.87 -7.88 -2.14
C LYS A 117 -4.56 -9.30 -1.69
N PHE A 118 -3.68 -9.44 -0.71
CA PHE A 118 -3.36 -10.71 -0.07
C PHE A 118 -3.69 -10.69 1.43
N PRO A 119 -4.03 -11.84 2.03
CA PRO A 119 -4.17 -11.95 3.47
C PRO A 119 -2.93 -11.41 4.19
N ALA A 120 -3.16 -10.64 5.26
CA ALA A 120 -2.07 -10.12 6.06
C ALA A 120 -1.25 -11.28 6.63
N PHE A 121 0.00 -11.39 6.19
CA PHE A 121 0.92 -12.44 6.60
C PHE A 121 1.66 -12.04 7.89
N PHE A 122 1.87 -10.73 8.07
CA PHE A 122 2.36 -10.09 9.30
C PHE A 122 1.36 -9.05 9.82
N GLY A 123 1.54 -8.61 11.06
CA GLY A 123 0.70 -7.58 11.68
C GLY A 123 0.67 -6.28 10.87
N THR A 124 -0.53 -5.74 10.63
CA THR A 124 -0.75 -4.49 9.92
C THR A 124 -1.40 -3.44 10.80
N PRO A 125 -1.17 -2.15 10.56
CA PRO A 125 -1.98 -1.12 11.18
C PRO A 125 -3.43 -1.20 10.68
N ASN A 126 -4.39 -0.70 11.46
CA ASN A 126 -5.80 -0.68 11.07
C ASN A 126 -6.06 0.28 9.89
N GLN A 127 -5.34 1.40 9.83
CA GLN A 127 -5.43 2.39 8.75
C GLN A 127 -4.05 2.90 8.34
N LEU A 128 -3.94 3.33 7.08
CA LEU A 128 -2.89 4.24 6.65
C LEU A 128 -3.44 5.66 6.58
N ARG A 129 -2.57 6.63 6.90
CA ARG A 129 -2.87 8.05 6.80
C ARG A 129 -1.71 8.78 6.13
N VAL A 130 -2.04 9.75 5.30
CA VAL A 130 -1.11 10.72 4.74
C VAL A 130 -1.61 12.09 5.15
N ARG A 131 -0.68 12.92 5.62
CA ARG A 131 -0.93 14.32 5.93
C ARG A 131 -0.18 15.16 4.91
N PHE A 132 -0.85 16.18 4.39
CA PHE A 132 -0.28 17.14 3.46
C PHE A 132 -0.71 18.53 3.90
N ASP A 133 0.27 19.41 4.10
CA ASP A 133 0.04 20.81 4.48
C ASP A 133 0.39 21.66 3.25
N CYS A 134 -0.49 22.56 2.83
CA CYS A 134 -0.24 23.50 1.73
C CYS A 134 -0.81 24.88 2.07
N SER A 135 -0.48 25.88 1.26
CA SER A 135 -1.17 27.17 1.30
C SER A 135 -2.26 27.21 0.24
N ARG A 136 -3.30 28.01 0.47
CA ARG A 136 -4.24 28.41 -0.59
C ARG A 136 -3.56 29.26 -1.65
#